data_AF-A0A7C1NGC5-F1
#
_entry.id   AF-A0A7C1NGC5-F1
#
_cell.length_a   1.000
_cell.length_b   1.000
_cell.length_c   1.000
_cell.angle_alpha   90.00
_cell.angle_beta   90.00
_cell.angle_gamma   90.00
#
_symmetry.space_group_name_H-M   'P 1'
#
loop_
_entity.id
_entity.type
_entity.pdbx_description
1 polymer ?
#
loop_
_entity_poly.entity_id
_entity_poly.type
_entity_poly.pdbx_seq_one_letter_code
_entity_poly.pdbx_strand_id
1 'polypeptide(L)'
;MNENGGKIMKKRQRIKTKVGLALLLVAALALAIVPIRAWAQDTDTDGDGFTDDQESTDIRLMDGTLISTDPNTPDLFVILVPASPSNLPANPLEFVSKPPAEGGLGVTTHEITAAQAGPDRTVSLDSPQKAVRITEDLHPEGIILGYASQGTPNDMDDAIIFTEHIKSYVESVYDPAAVPAGLIDTYIRHTIAHEIGHMTRLSVDYNRRFNGYHYKAGSEVIMEQAVKYTDKKGVITFYISTEYAEPSIQGVVLK
;
A
#
# COMPACT_ATOMS: atom_id res chain seq x y z
N MET A 1 73.53 -58.62 57.11
CA MET A 1 72.42 -58.93 58.04
C MET A 1 71.21 -58.13 57.60
N ASN A 2 70.09 -58.84 57.45
CA ASN A 2 68.68 -58.41 57.33
C ASN A 2 68.31 -57.72 56.01
N GLU A 3 67.60 -58.40 55.09
CA GLU A 3 66.18 -58.81 55.09
C GLU A 3 65.18 -57.67 54.82
N ASN A 4 64.15 -58.05 54.05
CA ASN A 4 62.89 -57.38 53.74
C ASN A 4 62.92 -56.47 52.50
N GLY A 5 62.17 -56.73 51.44
CA GLY A 5 60.82 -57.30 51.39
C GLY A 5 59.85 -56.17 51.04
N GLY A 6 59.22 -56.23 49.86
CA GLY A 6 58.33 -55.15 49.45
C GLY A 6 57.76 -55.30 48.05
N LYS A 7 56.95 -56.33 47.81
CA LYS A 7 56.10 -56.45 46.63
C LYS A 7 54.90 -55.51 46.82
N ILE A 8 54.84 -54.39 46.09
CA ILE A 8 53.67 -53.49 46.10
C ILE A 8 52.93 -53.63 44.77
N MET A 9 51.83 -54.38 44.79
CA MET A 9 50.77 -54.27 43.79
C MET A 9 49.91 -53.05 44.13
N LYS A 10 49.71 -52.12 43.18
CA LYS A 10 48.65 -51.10 43.27
C LYS A 10 47.58 -51.33 42.19
N LYS A 11 46.35 -51.42 42.70
CA LYS A 11 45.04 -51.64 42.06
C LYS A 11 44.84 -50.89 40.74
N ARG A 12 44.35 -51.60 39.71
CA ARG A 12 43.64 -51.00 38.58
C ARG A 12 42.35 -50.36 39.10
N GLN A 13 42.28 -49.04 39.08
CA GLN A 13 41.09 -48.28 39.48
C GLN A 13 40.10 -48.30 38.31
N ARG A 14 38.88 -48.81 38.53
CA ARG A 14 37.78 -48.84 37.56
C ARG A 14 37.40 -47.41 37.17
N ILE A 15 37.81 -46.96 35.99
CA ILE A 15 37.29 -45.77 35.32
C ILE A 15 36.02 -46.20 34.58
N LYS A 16 34.87 -46.29 35.25
CA LYS A 16 33.59 -46.56 34.55
C LYS A 16 32.41 -45.69 35.00
N THR A 17 32.60 -44.73 35.90
CA THR A 17 31.45 -44.00 36.49
C THR A 17 31.44 -42.50 36.25
N LYS A 18 32.47 -41.91 35.61
CA LYS A 18 32.51 -40.45 35.36
C LYS A 18 32.08 -40.03 33.94
N VAL A 19 32.08 -40.94 32.98
CA VAL A 19 31.74 -40.62 31.57
C VAL A 19 30.22 -40.56 31.35
N GLY A 20 29.45 -41.42 32.03
CA GLY A 20 27.98 -41.44 31.89
C GLY A 20 27.28 -40.21 32.46
N LEU A 21 27.76 -39.67 33.58
CA LEU A 21 27.16 -38.48 34.20
C LEU A 21 27.45 -37.19 33.40
N ALA A 22 28.64 -37.10 32.79
CA ALA A 22 29.01 -35.97 31.94
C ALA A 22 28.20 -35.96 30.63
N LEU A 23 27.92 -37.12 30.05
CA LEU A 23 27.07 -37.22 28.84
C LEU A 23 25.60 -36.87 29.11
N LEU A 24 25.05 -37.26 30.27
CA LEU A 24 23.69 -36.88 30.65
C LEU A 24 23.53 -35.37 30.91
N LEU A 25 24.55 -34.71 31.48
CA LEU A 25 24.54 -33.26 31.68
C LEU A 25 24.67 -32.47 30.37
N VAL A 26 25.46 -32.96 29.40
CA VAL A 26 25.56 -32.32 28.07
C VAL A 26 24.29 -32.51 27.25
N ALA A 27 23.62 -33.66 27.35
CA ALA A 27 22.32 -33.88 26.71
C ALA A 27 21.20 -33.02 27.32
N ALA A 28 21.18 -32.84 28.64
CA ALA A 28 20.23 -31.95 29.32
C ALA A 28 20.48 -30.47 28.97
N LEU A 29 21.74 -30.05 28.81
CA LEU A 29 22.09 -28.70 28.37
C LEU A 29 21.76 -28.48 26.88
N ALA A 30 21.92 -29.49 26.02
CA ALA A 30 21.52 -29.42 24.62
C ALA A 30 20.00 -29.36 24.42
N LEU A 31 19.21 -29.95 25.32
CA LEU A 31 17.74 -29.85 25.31
C LEU A 31 17.22 -28.55 25.96
N ALA A 32 18.00 -27.93 26.86
CA ALA A 32 17.66 -26.62 27.45
C ALA A 32 18.03 -25.42 26.55
N ILE A 33 18.81 -25.64 25.49
CA ILE A 33 19.18 -24.64 24.49
C ILE A 33 18.58 -25.04 23.14
N VAL A 34 17.32 -25.51 23.14
CA VAL A 34 16.47 -25.22 21.97
C VAL A 34 16.19 -23.73 22.08
N PRO A 35 16.68 -22.88 21.16
CA PRO A 35 16.12 -21.56 21.09
C PRO A 35 14.66 -21.79 20.71
N ILE A 36 13.74 -21.59 21.65
CA ILE A 36 12.39 -21.16 21.30
C ILE A 36 12.59 -19.75 20.74
N ARG A 37 13.12 -19.70 19.52
CA ARG A 37 12.93 -18.61 18.60
C ARG A 37 11.60 -18.95 17.94
N ALA A 38 10.52 -18.75 18.69
CA ALA A 38 9.29 -18.30 18.05
C ALA A 38 9.66 -16.94 17.45
N TRP A 39 10.22 -16.98 16.25
CA TRP A 39 10.11 -15.83 15.37
C TRP A 39 8.64 -15.88 14.98
N ALA A 40 7.79 -15.18 15.74
CA ALA A 40 6.72 -14.49 15.06
C ALA A 40 7.46 -13.59 14.07
N GLN A 41 7.57 -14.05 12.82
CA GLN A 41 7.67 -13.08 11.75
C GLN A 41 6.30 -12.46 11.81
N ASP A 42 6.25 -11.20 12.26
CA ASP A 42 5.06 -10.40 12.11
C ASP A 42 4.81 -10.37 10.59
N THR A 43 3.91 -11.26 10.18
CA THR A 43 3.62 -11.50 8.77
C THR A 43 2.73 -10.33 8.37
N ASP A 44 3.04 -9.72 7.25
CA ASP A 44 2.25 -8.65 6.62
C ASP A 44 1.88 -9.26 5.27
N THR A 45 0.76 -10.00 5.27
CA THR A 45 0.38 -10.89 4.16
C THR A 45 0.05 -10.11 2.90
N ASP A 46 -0.52 -8.92 3.05
CA ASP A 46 -0.96 -8.07 1.93
C ASP A 46 0.01 -6.92 1.60
N GLY A 47 0.99 -6.66 2.46
CA GLY A 47 2.08 -5.73 2.25
C GLY A 47 1.72 -4.27 2.48
N ASP A 48 0.66 -3.99 3.24
CA ASP A 48 0.15 -2.64 3.42
C ASP A 48 0.89 -1.83 4.52
N GLY A 49 1.73 -2.51 5.31
CA GLY A 49 2.51 -1.93 6.39
C GLY A 49 1.94 -2.15 7.80
N PHE A 50 0.83 -2.86 7.94
CA PHE A 50 0.41 -3.51 9.17
C PHE A 50 0.73 -4.99 9.13
N THR A 51 0.87 -5.59 10.29
CA THR A 51 1.11 -7.03 10.40
C THR A 51 -0.23 -7.72 10.63
N ASP A 52 -0.40 -8.96 10.16
CA ASP A 52 -1.60 -9.77 10.32
C ASP A 52 -2.09 -9.81 11.78
N ASP A 53 -1.16 -9.84 12.75
CA ASP A 53 -1.48 -9.83 14.19
C ASP A 53 -2.06 -8.48 14.64
N GLN A 54 -1.57 -7.35 14.10
CA GLN A 54 -2.12 -6.02 14.37
C GLN A 54 -3.54 -5.90 13.82
N GLU A 55 -3.76 -6.40 12.61
CA GLU A 55 -5.04 -6.33 11.90
C GLU A 55 -6.06 -7.37 12.36
N SER A 56 -5.61 -8.43 13.05
CA SER A 56 -6.48 -9.35 13.77
C SER A 56 -7.24 -8.68 14.95
N THR A 57 -6.86 -7.43 15.26
CA THR A 57 -7.51 -6.55 16.22
C THR A 57 -7.81 -5.19 15.57
N ASP A 58 -8.65 -4.37 16.19
CA ASP A 58 -8.89 -3.02 15.66
C ASP A 58 -7.61 -2.16 15.75
N ILE A 59 -7.26 -1.51 14.64
CA ILE A 59 -6.18 -0.52 14.59
C ILE A 59 -6.62 0.72 15.35
N ARG A 60 -5.78 1.14 16.31
CA ARG A 60 -5.96 2.39 17.04
C ARG A 60 -5.32 3.55 16.29
N LEU A 61 -6.16 4.49 15.86
CA LEU A 61 -5.75 5.74 15.25
C LEU A 61 -5.11 6.70 16.27
N MET A 62 -4.49 7.78 15.79
CA MET A 62 -3.76 8.74 16.62
C MET A 62 -4.65 9.50 17.62
N ASP A 63 -5.94 9.65 17.33
CA ASP A 63 -6.94 10.25 18.25
C ASP A 63 -7.59 9.23 19.20
N GLY A 64 -7.22 7.95 19.09
CA GLY A 64 -7.77 6.85 19.86
C GLY A 64 -8.97 6.14 19.25
N THR A 65 -9.48 6.59 18.09
CA THR A 65 -10.50 5.87 17.31
C THR A 65 -10.02 4.48 16.94
N LEU A 66 -10.94 3.51 16.87
CA LEU A 66 -10.67 2.14 16.46
C LEU A 66 -11.25 1.90 15.07
N ILE A 67 -10.46 1.32 14.18
CA ILE A 67 -10.85 0.91 12.82
C ILE A 67 -10.55 -0.57 12.64
N SER A 68 -11.48 -1.32 12.06
CA SER A 68 -11.26 -2.70 11.65
C SER A 68 -10.59 -2.74 10.28
N THR A 69 -9.52 -3.51 10.17
CA THR A 69 -8.76 -3.81 8.94
C THR A 69 -8.94 -5.28 8.55
N ASP A 70 -8.43 -5.69 7.38
CA ASP A 70 -8.47 -7.08 6.90
C ASP A 70 -7.05 -7.57 6.56
N PRO A 71 -6.49 -8.54 7.31
CA PRO A 71 -5.12 -9.03 7.10
C PRO A 71 -4.87 -9.74 5.76
N ASN A 72 -5.86 -9.81 4.88
CA ASN A 72 -5.75 -10.44 3.56
C ASN A 72 -5.98 -9.45 2.40
N THR A 73 -6.32 -8.20 2.70
CA THR A 73 -6.70 -7.21 1.69
C THR A 73 -6.08 -5.88 2.06
N PRO A 74 -5.20 -5.30 1.20
CA PRO A 74 -4.48 -4.09 1.58
C PRO A 74 -5.39 -2.98 2.06
N ASP A 75 -5.11 -2.41 3.24
CA ASP A 75 -5.84 -1.31 3.80
C ASP A 75 -5.16 0.04 3.48
N LEU A 76 -5.95 1.01 3.04
CA LEU A 76 -5.48 2.35 2.69
C LEU A 76 -6.27 3.40 3.45
N PHE A 77 -5.56 4.19 4.25
CA PHE A 77 -6.14 5.32 4.97
C PHE A 77 -6.05 6.58 4.11
N VAL A 78 -7.16 7.29 3.98
CA VAL A 78 -7.28 8.44 3.08
C VAL A 78 -7.83 9.65 3.83
N ILE A 79 -7.16 10.78 3.69
CA ILE A 79 -7.64 12.10 4.10
C ILE A 79 -8.10 12.84 2.85
N LEU A 80 -9.41 12.97 2.68
CA LEU A 80 -9.99 13.79 1.61
C LEU A 80 -10.12 15.25 2.08
N VAL A 81 -9.59 16.17 1.28
CA VAL A 81 -9.67 17.62 1.50
C VAL A 81 -10.47 18.23 0.35
N PRO A 82 -11.82 18.26 0.44
CA PRO A 82 -12.67 18.84 -0.59
C PRO A 82 -12.52 20.37 -0.65
N ALA A 83 -12.70 20.95 -1.83
CA ALA A 83 -12.86 22.38 -2.01
C ALA A 83 -14.27 22.84 -1.59
N SER A 84 -14.51 24.16 -1.56
CA SER A 84 -15.83 24.71 -1.21
C SER A 84 -16.28 25.77 -2.23
N PRO A 85 -17.34 25.51 -3.03
CA PRO A 85 -18.05 24.23 -3.16
C PRO A 85 -17.17 23.13 -3.77
N SER A 86 -17.53 21.87 -3.56
CA SER A 86 -16.77 20.72 -4.09
C SER A 86 -17.37 20.22 -5.41
N ASN A 87 -16.50 19.81 -6.34
CA ASN A 87 -16.83 19.03 -7.53
C ASN A 87 -16.49 17.54 -7.35
N LEU A 88 -15.97 17.12 -6.19
CA LEU A 88 -15.73 15.70 -5.93
C LEU A 88 -17.06 14.93 -6.00
N PRO A 89 -17.08 13.79 -6.70
CA PRO A 89 -18.28 13.01 -6.83
C PRO A 89 -18.61 12.25 -5.54
N ALA A 90 -19.85 11.79 -5.42
CA ALA A 90 -20.20 10.84 -4.37
C ALA A 90 -19.35 9.56 -4.50
N ASN A 91 -18.80 9.07 -3.39
CA ASN A 91 -17.84 7.96 -3.35
C ASN A 91 -16.62 8.18 -4.27
N PRO A 92 -15.72 9.13 -3.95
CA PRO A 92 -14.57 9.45 -4.79
C PRO A 92 -13.55 8.29 -4.90
N LEU A 93 -13.55 7.34 -3.95
CA LEU A 93 -12.62 6.21 -3.88
C LEU A 93 -13.18 4.91 -4.50
N GLU A 94 -14.24 4.99 -5.30
CA GLU A 94 -14.90 3.82 -5.89
C GLU A 94 -13.93 2.90 -6.67
N PHE A 95 -13.06 3.46 -7.51
CA PHE A 95 -12.10 2.66 -8.28
C PHE A 95 -10.92 2.16 -7.45
N VAL A 96 -10.69 2.74 -6.27
CA VAL A 96 -9.69 2.26 -5.31
C VAL A 96 -10.21 0.97 -4.66
N SER A 97 -11.47 1.00 -4.22
CA SER A 97 -12.08 -0.12 -3.49
C SER A 97 -12.62 -1.26 -4.36
N LYS A 98 -13.00 -0.99 -5.61
CA LYS A 98 -13.49 -2.02 -6.52
C LYS A 98 -12.47 -3.15 -6.72
N PRO A 99 -12.89 -4.43 -6.83
CA PRO A 99 -12.00 -5.53 -7.14
C PRO A 99 -11.31 -5.35 -8.51
N PRO A 100 -10.11 -5.92 -8.72
CA PRO A 100 -9.44 -5.88 -10.02
C PRO A 100 -10.28 -6.47 -11.16
N ALA A 101 -11.11 -7.48 -10.87
CA ALA A 101 -12.01 -8.08 -11.86
C ALA A 101 -13.12 -7.12 -12.36
N GLU A 102 -13.38 -6.04 -11.64
CA GLU A 102 -14.33 -4.99 -12.00
C GLU A 102 -13.63 -3.69 -12.43
N GLY A 103 -12.31 -3.76 -12.63
CA GLY A 103 -11.48 -2.61 -12.95
C GLY A 103 -11.32 -1.65 -11.78
N GLY A 104 -10.98 -2.16 -10.58
CA GLY A 104 -10.48 -1.34 -9.45
C GLY A 104 -9.15 -1.84 -8.88
N LEU A 105 -8.71 -1.33 -7.72
CA LEU A 105 -7.46 -1.77 -7.06
C LEU A 105 -7.65 -2.97 -6.13
N GLY A 106 -8.87 -3.20 -5.63
CA GLY A 106 -9.16 -4.21 -4.62
C GLY A 106 -8.57 -3.86 -3.25
N VAL A 107 -8.53 -2.57 -2.92
CA VAL A 107 -7.91 -2.04 -1.69
C VAL A 107 -9.03 -1.59 -0.76
N THR A 108 -9.01 -2.02 0.49
CA THR A 108 -9.98 -1.54 1.48
C THR A 108 -9.61 -0.11 1.86
N THR A 109 -10.54 0.83 1.72
CA THR A 109 -10.27 2.26 2.00
C THR A 109 -10.92 2.73 3.28
N HIS A 110 -10.13 3.40 4.12
CA HIS A 110 -10.57 4.03 5.37
C HIS A 110 -10.46 5.55 5.25
N GLU A 111 -11.59 6.22 5.04
CA GLU A 111 -11.62 7.68 5.10
C GLU A 111 -11.45 8.15 6.55
N ILE A 112 -10.36 8.87 6.82
CA ILE A 112 -10.06 9.45 8.12
C ILE A 112 -9.87 10.97 8.02
N THR A 113 -10.04 11.65 9.14
CA THR A 113 -9.79 13.08 9.27
C THR A 113 -8.32 13.36 9.57
N ALA A 114 -7.86 14.59 9.30
CA ALA A 114 -6.51 15.02 9.68
C ALA A 114 -6.26 14.95 11.21
N ALA A 115 -7.30 15.00 12.04
CA ALA A 115 -7.19 14.86 13.49
C ALA A 115 -6.98 13.40 13.93
N GLN A 116 -7.44 12.44 13.14
CA GLN A 116 -7.27 11.00 13.36
C GLN A 116 -5.87 10.50 12.97
N ALA A 117 -5.11 11.30 12.21
CA ALA A 117 -3.73 11.02 11.85
C ALA A 117 -2.75 11.93 12.61
N GLY A 118 -1.48 11.52 12.64
CA GLY A 118 -0.40 12.33 13.16
C GLY A 118 -0.13 13.56 12.29
N PRO A 119 0.68 14.54 12.77
CA PRO A 119 1.03 15.72 11.98
C PRO A 119 1.78 15.39 10.67
N ASP A 120 2.42 14.22 10.61
CA ASP A 120 3.07 13.66 9.43
C ASP A 120 2.21 12.59 8.71
N ARG A 121 0.91 12.55 9.01
CA ARG A 121 -0.10 11.60 8.50
C ARG A 121 0.07 10.16 8.98
N THR A 122 0.97 9.89 9.93
CA THR A 122 1.06 8.56 10.56
C THR A 122 -0.30 8.12 11.11
N VAL A 123 -0.76 6.93 10.73
CA VAL A 123 -2.11 6.43 11.06
C VAL A 123 -2.17 5.90 12.49
N SER A 124 -1.12 5.18 12.92
CA SER A 124 -1.03 4.55 14.23
C SER A 124 0.40 4.57 14.76
N LEU A 125 0.58 4.51 16.08
CA LEU A 125 1.91 4.38 16.70
C LEU A 125 2.54 3.00 16.46
N ASP A 126 1.72 2.02 16.11
CA ASP A 126 2.14 0.62 15.96
C ASP A 126 2.59 0.30 14.53
N SER A 127 2.39 1.21 13.57
CA SER A 127 2.71 0.99 12.15
C SER A 127 3.42 2.18 11.50
N PRO A 128 4.34 1.95 10.55
CA PRO A 128 4.92 3.00 9.73
C PRO A 128 3.96 3.56 8.66
N GLN A 129 2.74 3.02 8.53
CA GLN A 129 1.80 3.43 7.49
C GLN A 129 1.31 4.87 7.70
N LYS A 130 1.25 5.63 6.59
CA LYS A 130 0.77 7.01 6.55
C LYS A 130 -0.49 7.09 5.69
N ALA A 131 -1.44 7.92 6.12
CA ALA A 131 -2.64 8.18 5.34
C ALA A 131 -2.30 9.03 4.12
N VAL A 132 -2.80 8.65 2.95
CA VAL A 132 -2.70 9.46 1.73
C VAL A 132 -3.60 10.68 1.86
N ARG A 133 -3.12 11.86 1.45
CA ARG A 133 -3.94 13.07 1.42
C ARG A 133 -4.31 13.41 -0.02
N ILE A 134 -5.60 13.60 -0.27
CA ILE A 134 -6.12 13.98 -1.59
C ILE A 134 -6.81 15.31 -1.45
N THR A 135 -6.23 16.32 -2.08
CA THR A 135 -6.74 17.68 -2.09
C THR A 135 -7.45 17.96 -3.39
N GLU A 136 -8.69 18.40 -3.31
CA GLU A 136 -9.38 18.94 -4.48
C GLU A 136 -8.91 20.36 -4.76
N ASP A 137 -8.65 20.63 -6.03
CA ASP A 137 -8.29 21.94 -6.53
C ASP A 137 -9.25 22.35 -7.68
N LEU A 138 -9.74 23.59 -7.62
CA LEU A 138 -10.71 24.14 -8.57
C LEU A 138 -10.09 25.09 -9.60
N HIS A 139 -8.76 25.12 -9.75
CA HIS A 139 -8.12 25.88 -10.81
C HIS A 139 -8.57 25.33 -12.17
N PRO A 140 -9.16 26.17 -13.03
CA PRO A 140 -9.78 25.72 -14.28
C PRO A 140 -8.79 25.50 -15.42
N GLU A 141 -7.55 25.98 -15.27
CA GLU A 141 -6.53 26.00 -16.31
C GLU A 141 -5.43 24.98 -16.03
N GLY A 142 -4.90 24.36 -17.09
CA GLY A 142 -3.75 23.47 -17.00
C GLY A 142 -3.69 22.49 -18.16
N ILE A 143 -2.80 21.52 -18.05
CA ILE A 143 -2.72 20.36 -18.97
C ILE A 143 -2.65 19.01 -18.23
N ILE A 144 -2.43 19.06 -16.92
CA ILE A 144 -2.50 17.90 -16.02
C ILE A 144 -3.84 17.89 -15.30
N LEU A 145 -4.36 16.68 -15.05
CA LEU A 145 -5.68 16.47 -14.45
C LEU A 145 -5.59 16.08 -12.97
N GLY A 146 -4.46 15.54 -12.58
CA GLY A 146 -4.05 15.27 -11.22
C GLY A 146 -2.54 15.43 -11.09
N TYR A 147 -2.10 15.53 -9.85
CA TYR A 147 -0.68 15.54 -9.51
C TYR A 147 -0.49 14.83 -8.18
N ALA A 148 0.31 13.77 -8.17
CA ALA A 148 0.82 13.16 -6.95
C ALA A 148 2.31 13.45 -6.78
N SER A 149 2.70 13.73 -5.55
CA SER A 149 4.05 13.47 -5.11
C SER A 149 4.23 11.97 -4.86
N GLN A 150 5.40 11.40 -5.15
CA GLN A 150 5.62 9.96 -4.92
C GLN A 150 5.61 9.64 -3.44
N GLY A 151 4.71 8.73 -3.03
CA GLY A 151 4.39 8.48 -1.63
C GLY A 151 4.53 7.03 -1.17
N THR A 152 4.68 6.89 0.15
CA THR A 152 4.92 5.75 1.06
C THR A 152 5.92 4.66 0.61
N PRO A 153 6.93 4.34 1.44
CA PRO A 153 7.20 4.85 2.79
C PRO A 153 8.01 6.17 2.81
N ASN A 154 8.21 6.84 1.66
CA ASN A 154 9.24 7.87 1.48
C ASN A 154 8.75 9.33 1.48
N ASP A 155 7.92 9.69 2.46
CA ASP A 155 7.67 11.07 2.94
C ASP A 155 6.74 12.02 2.16
N MET A 156 6.38 11.79 0.90
CA MET A 156 5.50 12.72 0.14
C MET A 156 4.27 12.01 -0.43
N ASP A 157 3.15 12.01 0.30
CA ASP A 157 1.92 11.30 -0.12
C ASP A 157 0.73 12.26 -0.18
N ASP A 158 0.98 13.44 -0.76
CA ASP A 158 -0.04 14.41 -1.13
C ASP A 158 -0.34 14.28 -2.63
N ALA A 159 -1.63 14.16 -2.96
CA ALA A 159 -2.17 14.33 -4.31
C ALA A 159 -3.10 15.54 -4.40
N ILE A 160 -3.09 16.17 -5.56
CA ILE A 160 -3.99 17.26 -5.94
C ILE A 160 -4.80 16.79 -7.16
N ILE A 161 -6.12 16.96 -7.10
CA ILE A 161 -7.04 16.60 -8.18
C ILE A 161 -7.69 17.87 -8.70
N PHE A 162 -7.44 18.21 -9.96
CA PHE A 162 -7.93 19.44 -10.59
C PHE A 162 -9.33 19.22 -11.17
N THR A 163 -10.35 19.17 -10.31
CA THR A 163 -11.71 18.73 -10.68
C THR A 163 -12.41 19.71 -11.64
N GLU A 164 -12.21 21.02 -11.48
CA GLU A 164 -12.74 22.01 -12.42
C GLU A 164 -12.04 21.96 -13.78
N HIS A 165 -10.73 21.69 -13.79
CA HIS A 165 -9.98 21.49 -15.03
C HIS A 165 -10.43 20.21 -15.76
N ILE A 166 -10.64 19.10 -15.05
CA ILE A 166 -11.23 17.88 -15.60
C ILE A 166 -12.58 18.16 -16.27
N LYS A 167 -13.46 18.88 -15.57
CA LYS A 167 -14.77 19.27 -16.10
C LYS A 167 -14.63 20.12 -17.36
N SER A 168 -13.81 21.17 -17.31
CA SER A 168 -13.54 22.05 -18.45
C SER A 168 -12.99 21.29 -19.66
N TYR A 169 -12.10 20.31 -19.41
CA TYR A 169 -11.56 19.44 -20.45
C TYR A 169 -12.66 18.58 -21.10
N VAL A 170 -13.49 17.89 -20.32
CA VAL A 170 -14.61 17.08 -20.85
C VAL A 170 -15.60 17.95 -21.65
N GLU A 171 -15.96 19.11 -21.12
CA GLU A 171 -16.85 20.08 -21.76
C GLU A 171 -16.23 20.76 -23.00
N SER A 172 -14.91 20.70 -23.18
CA SER A 172 -14.26 21.18 -24.42
C SER A 172 -14.34 20.17 -25.56
N VAL A 173 -14.47 18.88 -25.24
CA VAL A 173 -14.57 17.78 -26.20
C VAL A 173 -16.03 17.53 -26.63
N TYR A 174 -16.98 17.82 -25.74
CA TYR A 174 -18.41 17.65 -25.97
C TYR A 174 -19.11 19.00 -26.11
N ASP A 175 -20.25 19.03 -26.79
CA ASP A 175 -21.22 20.10 -26.51
C ASP A 175 -21.64 19.97 -25.03
N PRO A 176 -21.57 21.03 -24.19
CA PRO A 176 -21.96 20.96 -22.78
C PRO A 176 -23.35 20.34 -22.55
N ALA A 177 -24.30 20.53 -23.47
CA ALA A 177 -25.63 19.94 -23.38
C ALA A 177 -25.67 18.42 -23.69
N ALA A 178 -24.57 17.86 -24.18
CA ALA A 178 -24.45 16.48 -24.64
C ALA A 178 -23.43 15.66 -23.84
N VAL A 179 -22.82 16.22 -22.78
CA VAL A 179 -21.93 15.47 -21.88
C VAL A 179 -22.71 14.30 -21.28
N PRO A 180 -22.24 13.05 -21.45
CA PRO A 180 -22.90 11.90 -20.86
C PRO A 180 -22.97 12.01 -19.33
N ALA A 181 -24.13 11.68 -18.75
CA ALA A 181 -24.33 11.73 -17.31
C ALA A 181 -23.32 10.84 -16.59
N GLY A 182 -22.66 11.40 -15.56
CA GLY A 182 -21.65 10.69 -14.76
C GLY A 182 -20.26 10.60 -15.38
N LEU A 183 -20.04 11.06 -16.62
CA LEU A 183 -18.72 10.98 -17.26
C LEU A 183 -17.65 11.76 -16.48
N ILE A 184 -17.95 13.01 -16.09
CA ILE A 184 -17.04 13.86 -15.32
C ILE A 184 -16.70 13.18 -13.99
N ASP A 185 -17.71 12.70 -13.26
CA ASP A 185 -17.52 11.98 -12.00
C ASP A 185 -16.64 10.74 -12.18
N THR A 186 -16.90 9.92 -13.20
CA THR A 186 -16.08 8.75 -13.54
C THR A 186 -14.63 9.17 -13.82
N TYR A 187 -14.42 10.28 -14.52
CA TYR A 187 -13.09 10.80 -14.81
C TYR A 187 -12.36 11.26 -13.54
N ILE A 188 -13.05 11.96 -12.64
CA ILE A 188 -12.50 12.37 -11.34
C ILE A 188 -12.11 11.15 -10.51
N ARG A 189 -12.98 10.13 -10.39
CA ARG A 189 -12.66 8.91 -9.63
C ARG A 189 -11.48 8.14 -10.22
N HIS A 190 -11.36 8.08 -11.55
CA HIS A 190 -10.21 7.46 -12.20
C HIS A 190 -8.91 8.23 -11.94
N THR A 191 -8.95 9.57 -12.03
CA THR A 191 -7.78 10.39 -11.70
C THR A 191 -7.36 10.18 -10.24
N ILE A 192 -8.30 10.13 -9.30
CA ILE A 192 -8.02 9.81 -7.90
C ILE A 192 -7.32 8.47 -7.74
N ALA A 193 -7.86 7.40 -8.33
CA ALA A 193 -7.25 6.07 -8.26
C ALA A 193 -5.85 6.04 -8.92
N HIS A 194 -5.68 6.77 -10.03
CA HIS A 194 -4.41 6.93 -10.70
C HIS A 194 -3.37 7.60 -9.79
N GLU A 195 -3.70 8.75 -9.18
CA GLU A 195 -2.79 9.47 -8.31
C GLU A 195 -2.44 8.65 -7.04
N ILE A 196 -3.41 7.92 -6.47
CA ILE A 196 -3.15 6.98 -5.35
C ILE A 196 -2.17 5.88 -5.75
N GLY A 197 -2.24 5.41 -6.99
CA GLY A 197 -1.31 4.43 -7.54
C GLY A 197 0.16 4.88 -7.48
N HIS A 198 0.43 6.20 -7.52
CA HIS A 198 1.79 6.77 -7.37
C HIS A 198 2.23 6.93 -5.92
N MET A 199 1.28 6.97 -4.98
CA MET A 199 1.52 7.31 -3.58
C MET A 199 1.62 6.11 -2.64
N THR A 200 1.47 4.91 -3.19
CA THR A 200 1.32 3.71 -2.38
C THR A 200 2.26 2.61 -2.89
N ARG A 201 2.77 1.81 -1.95
CA ARG A 201 3.50 0.56 -2.27
C ARG A 201 2.63 -0.51 -2.94
N LEU A 202 1.33 -0.26 -3.04
CA LEU A 202 0.38 -1.10 -3.76
C LEU A 202 0.80 -1.30 -5.22
N SER A 203 1.56 -0.35 -5.78
CA SER A 203 2.23 -0.52 -7.07
C SER A 203 3.51 -1.36 -6.92
N VAL A 204 3.41 -2.68 -7.02
CA VAL A 204 4.57 -3.59 -6.87
C VAL A 204 5.62 -3.49 -7.98
N ASP A 205 5.28 -2.88 -9.12
CA ASP A 205 6.14 -2.82 -10.30
C ASP A 205 6.90 -1.49 -10.37
N TYR A 206 8.20 -1.51 -10.09
CA TYR A 206 9.06 -0.36 -10.36
C TYR A 206 9.23 -0.15 -11.87
N ASN A 207 8.81 1.01 -12.38
CA ASN A 207 8.97 1.38 -13.78
C ASN A 207 9.87 2.61 -13.92
N ARG A 208 11.11 2.37 -14.36
CA ARG A 208 12.11 3.41 -14.57
C ARG A 208 11.67 4.49 -15.57
N ARG A 209 10.80 4.17 -16.54
CA ARG A 209 10.27 5.16 -17.50
C ARG A 209 9.49 6.27 -16.78
N PHE A 210 8.84 5.93 -15.69
CA PHE A 210 8.03 6.83 -14.88
C PHE A 210 8.72 7.19 -13.56
N ASN A 211 10.01 6.84 -13.43
CA ASN A 211 10.86 7.15 -12.28
C ASN A 211 10.27 6.74 -10.91
N GLY A 212 9.48 5.66 -10.84
CA GLY A 212 8.82 5.26 -9.59
C GLY A 212 8.13 3.91 -9.67
N TYR A 213 7.44 3.55 -8.60
CA TYR A 213 6.55 2.39 -8.54
C TYR A 213 5.20 2.73 -9.18
N HIS A 214 4.76 1.88 -10.11
CA HIS A 214 3.59 2.10 -10.94
C HIS A 214 2.92 0.75 -11.23
N TYR A 215 1.59 0.70 -11.31
CA TYR A 215 0.92 -0.52 -11.76
C TYR A 215 1.19 -0.80 -13.25
N LYS A 216 1.22 -2.07 -13.65
CA LYS A 216 1.48 -2.44 -15.05
C LYS A 216 0.37 -1.97 -16.00
N ALA A 217 0.75 -1.53 -17.21
CA ALA A 217 -0.21 -1.29 -18.30
C ALA A 217 -1.00 -2.58 -18.63
N GLY A 218 -2.30 -2.44 -18.91
CA GLY A 218 -3.22 -3.56 -19.14
C GLY A 218 -3.97 -4.06 -17.90
N SER A 219 -3.85 -3.37 -16.77
CA SER A 219 -4.72 -3.56 -15.60
C SER A 219 -6.09 -2.89 -15.73
N GLU A 220 -6.35 -2.19 -16.84
CA GLU A 220 -7.58 -1.43 -17.14
C GLU A 220 -7.87 -0.22 -16.23
N VAL A 221 -7.16 -0.02 -15.10
CA VAL A 221 -7.55 1.01 -14.12
C VAL A 221 -6.52 2.09 -13.82
N ILE A 222 -5.22 1.76 -13.82
CA ILE A 222 -4.24 2.54 -13.02
C ILE A 222 -3.15 3.16 -13.88
N MET A 223 -2.72 2.47 -14.92
CA MET A 223 -1.76 2.98 -15.92
C MET A 223 -2.25 2.84 -17.35
N GLU A 224 -3.53 2.46 -17.55
CA GLU A 224 -4.18 2.89 -18.77
C GLU A 224 -4.30 4.41 -18.65
N GLN A 225 -3.43 5.13 -19.36
CA GLN A 225 -3.60 6.55 -19.61
C GLN A 225 -4.89 6.80 -20.40
N ALA A 226 -5.92 5.94 -20.33
CA ALA A 226 -7.20 6.18 -20.94
C ALA A 226 -8.38 5.53 -20.21
N VAL A 227 -9.45 6.31 -20.06
CA VAL A 227 -10.78 5.86 -19.68
C VAL A 227 -11.58 5.58 -20.95
N LYS A 228 -12.09 4.35 -21.09
CA LYS A 228 -12.99 3.98 -22.19
C LYS A 228 -14.43 4.16 -21.74
N TYR A 229 -15.16 5.04 -22.41
CA TYR A 229 -16.58 5.24 -22.25
C TYR A 229 -17.32 4.67 -23.45
N THR A 230 -18.26 3.75 -23.23
CA THR A 230 -19.08 3.19 -24.31
C THR A 230 -20.49 3.74 -24.21
N ASP A 231 -20.96 4.39 -25.28
CA ASP A 231 -22.35 4.83 -25.40
C ASP A 231 -23.03 4.24 -26.63
N LYS A 232 -24.26 4.68 -26.92
CA LYS A 232 -25.03 4.23 -28.09
C LYS A 232 -24.41 4.62 -29.43
N LYS A 233 -23.46 5.56 -29.45
CA LYS A 233 -22.82 6.12 -30.64
C LYS A 233 -21.43 5.53 -30.91
N GLY A 234 -20.79 4.90 -29.92
CA GLY A 234 -19.52 4.21 -30.09
C GLY A 234 -18.73 4.08 -28.79
N VAL A 235 -17.44 3.79 -28.93
CA VAL A 235 -16.49 3.74 -27.82
C VAL A 235 -15.61 4.98 -27.91
N ILE A 236 -15.65 5.82 -26.87
CA ILE A 236 -14.83 7.02 -26.74
C ILE A 236 -13.73 6.72 -25.73
N THR A 237 -12.49 6.90 -26.15
CA THR A 237 -11.31 6.66 -25.30
C THR A 237 -10.71 8.01 -24.92
N PHE A 238 -10.84 8.38 -23.64
CA PHE A 238 -10.31 9.62 -23.08
C PHE A 238 -8.97 9.35 -22.45
N TYR A 239 -7.91 10.06 -22.84
CA TYR A 239 -6.61 9.80 -22.26
C TYR A 239 -6.36 10.61 -20.97
N ILE A 240 -6.00 9.95 -19.87
CA ILE A 240 -5.53 10.60 -18.64
C ILE A 240 -4.12 11.13 -18.93
N SER A 241 -4.04 12.44 -19.19
CA SER A 241 -2.80 13.17 -19.40
C SER A 241 -1.93 13.09 -18.13
N THR A 242 -0.82 12.36 -18.22
CA THR A 242 0.29 12.45 -17.26
C THR A 242 1.46 13.12 -17.95
N GLU A 243 1.83 14.32 -17.50
CA GLU A 243 3.11 14.89 -17.90
C GLU A 243 4.24 14.22 -17.11
N TYR A 244 4.84 13.21 -17.73
CA TYR A 244 6.28 12.98 -17.61
C TYR A 244 6.85 13.26 -19.02
N ALA A 245 7.15 14.54 -19.30
CA ALA A 245 7.49 15.09 -20.62
C ALA A 245 8.55 14.26 -21.39
N GLU A 246 8.59 14.09 -22.72
CA GLU A 246 7.77 14.39 -23.93
C GLU A 246 7.98 13.16 -24.87
N PRO A 247 7.17 12.84 -25.91
CA PRO A 247 5.81 13.22 -26.30
C PRO A 247 4.88 11.97 -26.35
N SER A 248 3.77 11.96 -25.61
CA SER A 248 2.81 10.83 -25.66
C SER A 248 1.41 11.31 -26.05
N ILE A 249 1.33 11.87 -27.27
CA ILE A 249 0.54 11.34 -28.39
C ILE A 249 -0.97 11.45 -28.19
N GLN A 250 -1.48 12.59 -28.69
CA GLN A 250 -2.81 12.81 -29.25
C GLN A 250 -3.99 12.28 -28.41
N GLY A 251 -4.52 13.18 -27.58
CA GLY A 251 -5.80 13.01 -26.92
C GLY A 251 -6.92 12.65 -27.91
N VAL A 252 -7.68 11.64 -27.52
CA VAL A 252 -8.88 11.09 -28.14
C VAL A 252 -8.65 10.39 -29.50
N VAL A 253 -8.78 9.06 -29.51
CA VAL A 253 -9.04 8.28 -30.72
C VAL A 253 -10.51 7.85 -30.68
N LEU A 254 -11.34 8.47 -31.51
CA LEU A 254 -12.68 7.96 -31.81
C LEU A 254 -12.53 6.73 -32.72
N LYS A 255 -13.13 5.61 -32.35
CA LYS A 255 -13.30 4.44 -33.23
C LYS A 255 -14.77 4.23 -33.55
#